data_AF-A0A948C3J2-F1
#
_entry.id   AF-A0A948C3J2-F1
#
_cell.length_a   1.000
_cell.length_b   1.000
_cell.length_c   1.000
_cell.angle_alpha   90.00
_cell.angle_beta   90.00
_cell.angle_gamma   90.00
#
_symmetry.space_group_name_H-M   'P 1'
#
loop_
_entity.id
_entity.type
_entity.pdbx_description
1 polymer ?
#
loop_
_entity_poly.entity_id
_entity_poly.type
_entity_poly.pdbx_seq_one_letter_code
_entity_poly.pdbx_strand_id
1 'polypeptide(L)'
;MIDSFIKYFKIKKFKTEKFGEYHGNVISKGVRFSQKVAVTDIKKFCKSMGIKDTFYNFGNKKYIQSVAGMSGGGFNSVGEANSKNYDLFLTGE
;
A
#
# COMPACT_ATOMS: atom_id res chain seq x y z
N MET A 1 -5.03 -4.29 -6.84
CA MET A 1 -3.82 -3.55 -6.40
C MET A 1 -3.09 -4.28 -5.28
N ILE A 2 -3.67 -4.41 -4.09
CA ILE A 2 -3.03 -5.07 -2.93
C ILE A 2 -2.71 -6.56 -3.17
N ASP A 3 -3.59 -7.31 -3.84
CA ASP A 3 -3.32 -8.71 -4.17
C ASP A 3 -2.16 -8.84 -5.16
N SER A 4 -2.09 -7.94 -6.15
CA SER A 4 -0.99 -7.86 -7.10
C SER A 4 0.34 -7.56 -6.39
N PHE A 5 0.31 -6.68 -5.38
CA PHE A 5 1.47 -6.37 -4.54
C PHE A 5 1.95 -7.62 -3.78
N ILE A 6 1.04 -8.31 -3.08
CA ILE A 6 1.36 -9.57 -2.36
C ILE A 6 1.98 -10.59 -3.30
N LYS A 7 1.38 -10.78 -4.49
CA LYS A 7 1.83 -11.74 -5.49
C LYS A 7 3.22 -11.38 -6.03
N TYR A 8 3.45 -10.12 -6.37
CA TYR A 8 4.72 -9.63 -6.91
C TYR A 8 5.88 -9.83 -5.92
N PHE A 9 5.67 -9.44 -4.66
CA PHE A 9 6.67 -9.57 -3.60
C PHE A 9 6.71 -10.96 -2.94
N LYS A 10 5.89 -11.90 -3.42
CA LYS A 10 5.78 -13.28 -2.91
C LYS A 10 5.58 -13.33 -1.39
N ILE A 11 4.75 -12.44 -0.85
CA ILE A 11 4.52 -12.32 0.60
C ILE A 11 3.68 -13.51 1.07
N LYS A 12 4.30 -14.39 1.88
CA LYS A 12 3.66 -15.63 2.36
C LYS A 12 2.90 -15.48 3.68
N LYS A 13 3.41 -14.67 4.60
CA LYS A 13 2.85 -14.47 5.95
C LYS A 13 2.36 -13.04 6.08
N PHE A 14 1.06 -12.87 6.02
CA PHE A 14 0.44 -11.56 6.15
C PHE A 14 -0.91 -11.63 6.86
N LYS A 15 -1.33 -10.49 7.43
CA LYS A 15 -2.64 -10.26 8.01
C LYS A 15 -3.34 -9.17 7.21
N THR A 16 -4.58 -9.45 6.79
CA THR A 16 -5.44 -8.46 6.14
C THR A 16 -6.20 -7.65 7.18
N GLU A 17 -6.42 -6.37 6.89
CA GLU A 17 -7.14 -5.42 7.73
C GLU A 17 -8.11 -4.61 6.87
N LYS A 18 -9.25 -4.23 7.45
CA LYS A 18 -10.23 -3.34 6.81
C LYS A 18 -9.62 -1.94 6.68
N PHE A 19 -9.73 -1.34 5.49
CA PHE A 19 -9.18 -0.02 5.21
C PHE A 19 -10.09 0.77 4.25
N GLY A 20 -10.28 2.06 4.50
CA GLY A 20 -11.17 2.88 3.67
C GLY A 20 -12.63 2.53 3.93
N GLU A 21 -13.30 3.30 4.76
CA GLU A 21 -14.74 3.21 4.98
C GLU A 21 -15.44 4.35 4.24
N TYR A 22 -16.45 4.01 3.45
CA TYR A 22 -17.23 4.96 2.67
C TYR A 22 -18.70 4.57 2.74
N HIS A 23 -19.57 5.46 3.22
CA HIS A 23 -20.99 5.21 3.49
C HIS A 23 -21.24 3.91 4.28
N GLY A 24 -20.45 3.67 5.34
CA GLY A 24 -20.57 2.47 6.20
C GLY A 24 -20.06 1.18 5.56
N ASN A 25 -19.53 1.23 4.33
CA ASN A 25 -18.98 0.08 3.63
C ASN A 25 -17.46 0.16 3.57
N VAL A 26 -16.79 -0.97 3.83
CA VAL A 26 -15.35 -1.08 3.65
C VAL A 26 -15.06 -1.24 2.16
N ILE A 27 -14.43 -0.24 1.56
CA ILE A 27 -14.15 -0.19 0.13
C ILE A 27 -12.73 -0.65 -0.22
N SER A 28 -11.88 -0.92 0.79
CA SER A 28 -10.54 -1.39 0.54
C SER A 28 -9.92 -2.22 1.69
N LYS A 29 -8.64 -2.55 1.54
CA LYS A 29 -7.89 -3.35 2.51
C LYS A 29 -6.46 -2.88 2.68
N GLY A 30 -5.97 -3.07 3.90
CA GLY A 30 -4.57 -3.02 4.26
C GLY A 30 -4.02 -4.40 4.56
N VAL A 31 -2.71 -4.54 4.50
CA VAL A 31 -1.99 -5.78 4.73
C VAL A 31 -0.74 -5.48 5.55
N ARG A 32 -0.53 -6.26 6.60
CA ARG A 32 0.71 -6.26 7.40
C ARG A 32 1.43 -7.58 7.21
N PHE A 33 2.75 -7.54 7.13
CA PHE A 33 3.57 -8.69 6.82
C PHE A 33 4.96 -8.61 7.48
N SER A 34 5.54 -9.77 7.80
CA SER A 34 6.83 -9.83 8.51
C SER A 34 8.04 -9.66 7.59
N GLN A 35 7.87 -9.89 6.29
CA GLN A 35 8.92 -9.75 5.29
C GLN A 35 9.26 -8.27 5.07
N LYS A 36 10.53 -7.89 5.08
CA LYS A 36 10.93 -6.53 4.71
C LYS A 36 10.92 -6.39 3.18
N VAL A 37 10.16 -5.43 2.67
CA VAL A 37 10.20 -5.05 1.26
C VAL A 37 10.96 -3.74 1.14
N ALA A 38 11.98 -3.68 0.28
CA ALA A 38 12.76 -2.47 0.09
C ALA A 38 11.95 -1.42 -0.66
N VAL A 39 12.03 -0.16 -0.22
CA VAL A 39 11.33 0.96 -0.87
C VAL A 39 11.76 1.13 -2.33
N THR A 40 13.02 0.84 -2.65
CA THR A 40 13.55 0.84 -4.02
C THR A 40 12.87 -0.17 -4.94
N ASP A 41 12.33 -1.27 -4.41
CA ASP A 41 11.63 -2.27 -5.20
C ASP A 41 10.17 -1.90 -5.48
N ILE A 42 9.61 -0.93 -4.75
CA ILE A 42 8.26 -0.42 -4.99
C ILE A 42 8.18 0.26 -6.37
N LYS A 43 9.19 1.04 -6.73
CA LYS A 43 9.27 1.66 -8.07
C LYS A 43 9.34 0.59 -9.18
N LYS A 44 10.04 -0.52 -8.93
CA LYS A 44 10.10 -1.65 -9.88
C LYS A 44 8.74 -2.33 -10.00
N PHE A 45 8.01 -2.49 -8.89
CA PHE A 45 6.64 -2.97 -8.89
C PHE A 45 5.74 -2.06 -9.73
N CYS A 46 5.72 -0.75 -9.48
CA CYS A 46 4.92 0.21 -10.26
C CYS A 46 5.22 0.12 -11.76
N LYS A 47 6.50 0.15 -12.13
CA LYS A 47 6.94 -0.01 -13.52
C LYS A 47 6.50 -1.34 -14.14
N SER A 48 6.60 -2.45 -13.41
CA SER A 48 6.19 -3.78 -13.91
C SER A 48 4.69 -3.90 -14.14
N MET A 49 3.90 -3.11 -13.41
CA MET A 49 2.44 -3.04 -13.56
C MET A 49 2.01 -1.98 -14.60
N GLY A 50 2.95 -1.29 -15.26
CA GLY A 50 2.64 -0.20 -16.18
C GLY A 50 2.03 1.03 -15.49
N ILE A 51 2.23 1.18 -14.19
CA ILE A 51 1.68 2.28 -13.39
C ILE A 51 2.65 3.47 -13.50
N LYS A 52 2.17 4.60 -13.99
CA LYS A 52 2.88 5.88 -13.89
C LYS A 52 2.82 6.31 -12.43
N ASP A 53 3.92 6.21 -11.71
CA ASP A 53 3.96 6.53 -10.28
C ASP A 53 4.46 7.94 -9.98
N THR A 54 3.78 8.59 -9.03
CA THR A 54 4.36 9.70 -8.26
C THR A 54 4.69 9.16 -6.87
N PHE A 55 5.96 9.15 -6.51
CA PHE A 55 6.43 8.52 -5.27
C PHE A 55 6.90 9.55 -4.24
N TYR A 56 6.23 9.58 -3.09
CA TYR A 56 6.58 10.43 -1.95
C TYR A 56 7.15 9.56 -0.80
N ASN A 57 8.42 9.74 -0.45
CA ASN A 57 9.06 9.02 0.67
C ASN A 57 9.17 9.94 1.89
N PHE A 58 8.16 9.91 2.75
CA PHE A 58 8.21 10.62 4.01
C PHE A 58 9.05 9.84 5.04
N GLY A 59 9.98 10.53 5.73
CA GLY A 59 10.80 9.94 6.78
C GLY A 59 11.94 9.02 6.29
N ASN A 60 12.25 9.02 4.99
CA ASN A 60 13.38 8.27 4.41
C ASN A 60 13.39 6.77 4.77
N LYS A 61 12.22 6.13 4.83
CA LYS A 61 12.13 4.69 5.11
C LYS A 61 12.88 3.90 4.04
N LYS A 62 13.65 2.90 4.48
CA LYS A 62 14.37 1.94 3.61
C LYS A 62 13.54 0.70 3.30
N TYR A 63 12.68 0.30 4.24
CA TYR A 63 11.87 -0.90 4.15
C TYR A 63 10.44 -0.63 4.60
N ILE A 64 9.51 -1.43 4.07
CA ILE A 64 8.11 -1.46 4.46
C ILE A 64 7.71 -2.87 4.86
N GLN A 65 6.75 -2.95 5.79
CA GLN A 65 6.18 -4.20 6.32
C GLN A 65 4.65 -4.10 6.41
N SER A 66 4.08 -3.02 5.90
CA SER A 66 2.65 -2.81 5.84
C SER A 66 2.29 -1.94 4.66
N VAL A 67 1.20 -2.28 3.99
CA VAL A 67 0.67 -1.54 2.85
C VAL A 67 -0.85 -1.43 2.98
N ALA A 68 -1.36 -0.21 2.90
CA ALA A 68 -2.75 0.04 2.61
C ALA A 68 -2.86 0.48 1.15
N GLY A 69 -4.00 0.21 0.52
CA GLY A 69 -4.24 0.75 -0.81
C GLY A 69 -5.69 1.05 -1.04
N MET A 70 -5.97 1.81 -2.09
CA MET A 70 -7.31 2.15 -2.54
C MET A 70 -7.27 2.33 -4.06
N SER A 71 -8.25 1.81 -4.79
CA SER A 71 -8.41 2.10 -6.22
C SER A 71 -9.13 3.42 -6.43
N GLY A 72 -8.79 4.17 -7.49
CA GLY A 72 -9.33 5.52 -7.73
C GLY A 72 -8.66 6.58 -6.85
N GLY A 73 -9.26 7.79 -6.78
CA GLY A 73 -8.76 8.97 -6.07
C GLY A 73 -8.80 8.89 -4.54
N GLY A 74 -7.99 8.01 -3.95
CA GLY A 74 -7.89 7.77 -2.51
C GLY A 74 -6.97 8.74 -1.75
N PHE A 75 -6.56 9.86 -2.35
CA PHE A 75 -5.61 10.81 -1.72
C PHE A 75 -6.10 11.32 -0.34
N ASN A 76 -7.41 11.50 -0.19
CA ASN A 76 -8.03 11.90 1.09
C ASN A 76 -7.86 10.85 2.21
N SER A 77 -7.52 9.60 1.86
CA SER A 77 -7.32 8.50 2.82
C SER A 77 -5.87 8.40 3.33
N VAL A 78 -4.96 9.26 2.87
CA VAL A 78 -3.57 9.30 3.37
C VAL A 78 -3.52 9.51 4.88
N GLY A 79 -4.40 10.37 5.43
CA GLY A 79 -4.50 10.60 6.87
C GLY A 79 -4.89 9.35 7.65
N GLU A 80 -5.82 8.55 7.13
CA GLU A 80 -6.21 7.26 7.72
C GLU A 80 -5.05 6.24 7.65
N ALA A 81 -4.35 6.17 6.52
CA ALA A 81 -3.20 5.28 6.37
C ALA A 81 -2.09 5.62 7.38
N ASN A 82 -1.85 6.91 7.59
CA ASN A 82 -0.88 7.40 8.57
C ASN A 82 -1.32 7.12 10.01
N SER A 83 -2.59 7.39 10.38
CA SER A 83 -3.10 7.14 11.74
C SER A 83 -3.11 5.65 12.10
N LYS A 84 -3.33 4.79 11.10
CA LYS A 84 -3.23 3.33 11.23
C LYS A 84 -1.79 2.81 11.12
N ASN A 85 -0.77 3.68 10.99
CA ASN A 85 0.64 3.31 10.91
C ASN A 85 0.93 2.29 9.78
N TYR A 86 0.45 2.56 8.57
CA TYR A 86 0.93 1.86 7.37
C TYR A 86 2.24 2.49 6.88
N ASP A 87 3.17 1.65 6.42
CA ASP A 87 4.44 2.10 5.88
C ASP A 87 4.34 2.62 4.43
N LEU A 88 3.35 2.10 3.70
CA LEU A 88 3.07 2.46 2.32
C LEU A 88 1.55 2.61 2.14
N PHE A 89 1.17 3.67 1.44
CA PHE A 89 -0.18 3.84 0.92
C PHE A 89 -0.14 3.88 -0.61
N LEU A 90 -0.93 3.03 -1.26
CA LEU A 90 -1.07 2.98 -2.72
C LEU A 90 -2.46 3.49 -3.13
N THR A 91 -2.52 4.50 -3.98
CA THR A 91 -3.78 5.05 -4.50
C THR A 91 -3.74 5.18 -6.01
N GLY A 92 -4.91 5.20 -6.66
CA GLY A 92 -5.05 5.67 -8.05
C GLY A 92 -5.27 7.18 -8.12
N GLU A 93 -5.30 7.69 -9.37
CA GLU A 93 -5.18 9.10 -9.82
C GLU A 93 -3.76 9.63 -10.03
#